data_AF-A0A4S4KQQ9-F1
#
_entry.id   AF-A0A4S4KQQ9-F1
#
_cell.length_a   1.000
_cell.length_b   1.000
_cell.length_c   1.000
_cell.angle_alpha   90.00
_cell.angle_beta   90.00
_cell.angle_gamma   90.00
#
_symmetry.space_group_name_H-M   'P 1'
#
loop_
_entity.id
_entity.type
_entity.pdbx_description
1 polymer ?
#
loop_
_entity_poly.entity_id
_entity_poly.type
_entity_poly.pdbx_seq_one_letter_code
_entity_poly.pdbx_strand_id
1 'polypeptide(L)'
;MEAVVGTAMNALSRHFEWQADHFACELSARLNAPEMSDMGARLGRALTTLHVKNLSTVWVDWLYSAYHHSHPTLTERLRAIEAYQTVKVKSADAVSKKEL
;
A
#
# COMPACT_ATOMS: atom_id res chain seq x y z
N MET A 1 22.15 -20.30 -7.74
CA MET A 1 21.13 -20.16 -8.81
C MET A 1 19.74 -19.99 -8.21
N GLU A 2 19.27 -20.90 -7.35
CA GLU A 2 17.93 -20.81 -6.74
C GLU A 2 17.71 -19.57 -5.86
N ALA A 3 18.71 -19.16 -5.07
CA ALA A 3 18.60 -17.96 -4.22
C ALA A 3 18.43 -16.65 -5.02
N VAL A 4 19.03 -16.56 -6.21
CA VAL A 4 18.91 -15.38 -7.09
C VAL A 4 17.52 -15.35 -7.73
N VAL A 5 17.03 -16.50 -8.20
CA VAL A 5 15.67 -16.63 -8.74
C VAL A 5 14.61 -16.35 -7.67
N GLY A 6 14.79 -16.87 -6.44
CA GLY A 6 13.91 -16.61 -5.31
C GLY A 6 13.89 -15.14 -4.91
N THR A 7 15.05 -14.48 -4.87
CA THR A 7 15.13 -13.03 -4.59
C THR A 7 14.47 -12.19 -5.68
N ALA A 8 14.62 -12.58 -6.95
CA ALA A 8 13.96 -11.91 -8.07
C ALA A 8 12.43 -12.09 -8.02
N MET A 9 11.95 -13.30 -7.73
CA MET A 9 10.51 -13.55 -7.53
C MET A 9 9.96 -12.76 -6.35
N ASN A 10 10.68 -12.70 -5.22
CA ASN A 10 10.29 -11.88 -4.07
C ASN A 10 10.22 -10.38 -4.43
N ALA A 11 11.16 -9.87 -5.22
CA ALA A 11 11.11 -8.48 -5.70
C ALA A 11 9.89 -8.22 -6.61
N LEU A 12 9.55 -9.19 -7.46
CA LEU A 12 8.43 -9.09 -8.39
C LEU A 12 7.08 -9.17 -7.65
N SER A 13 6.96 -10.05 -6.65
CA SER A 13 5.81 -10.09 -5.75
C SER A 13 5.62 -8.78 -4.98
N ARG A 14 6.72 -8.19 -4.47
CA ARG A 14 6.66 -6.86 -3.83
C ARG A 14 6.14 -5.78 -4.77
N HIS A 15 6.52 -5.82 -6.04
CA HIS A 15 6.01 -4.88 -7.03
C HIS A 15 4.50 -5.03 -7.25
N PHE A 16 3.99 -6.27 -7.32
CA PHE A 16 2.56 -6.52 -7.45
C PHE A 16 1.75 -6.07 -6.23
N GLU A 17 2.30 -6.19 -5.02
CA GLU A 17 1.66 -5.65 -3.81
C GLU A 17 1.48 -4.13 -3.88
N TRP A 18 2.50 -3.40 -4.36
CA TRP A 18 2.37 -1.95 -4.53
C TRP A 18 1.35 -1.56 -5.60
N GLN A 19 1.29 -2.30 -6.70
CA GLN A 19 0.27 -2.08 -7.72
C GLN A 19 -1.14 -2.33 -7.18
N ALA A 20 -1.31 -3.38 -6.35
CA ALA A 20 -2.59 -3.69 -5.72
C ALA A 20 -3.03 -2.62 -4.71
N ASP A 21 -2.11 -2.15 -3.85
CA ASP A 21 -2.39 -1.08 -2.88
C ASP A 21 -2.78 0.24 -3.58
N HIS A 22 -2.09 0.57 -4.69
CA HIS A 22 -2.45 1.71 -5.52
C HIS A 22 -3.85 1.56 -6.14
N PHE A 23 -4.11 0.40 -6.74
CA PHE A 23 -5.41 0.12 -7.36
C PHE A 23 -6.55 0.23 -6.36
N ALA A 24 -6.38 -0.25 -5.13
CA ALA A 24 -7.38 -0.13 -4.07
C ALA A 24 -7.72 1.35 -3.73
N CYS A 25 -6.72 2.23 -3.78
CA CYS A 25 -6.92 3.67 -3.56
C CYS A 25 -7.62 4.37 -4.75
N GLU A 26 -7.37 3.89 -5.96
CA GLU A 26 -7.94 4.43 -7.20
C GLU A 26 -9.35 3.91 -7.50
N LEU A 27 -9.69 2.71 -7.00
CA LEU A 27 -10.94 2.01 -7.26
C LEU A 27 -12.18 2.87 -6.95
N SER A 28 -12.12 3.65 -5.86
CA SER A 28 -13.22 4.55 -5.48
C SER A 28 -13.51 5.60 -6.56
N ALA A 29 -12.45 6.11 -7.22
CA ALA A 29 -12.56 7.13 -8.26
C ALA A 29 -13.02 6.51 -9.58
N ARG A 30 -12.54 5.31 -9.90
CA ARG A 30 -12.91 4.61 -11.15
C ARG A 30 -14.38 4.17 -11.19
N LEU A 31 -14.91 3.71 -10.06
CA LEU A 31 -16.29 3.20 -9.98
C LEU A 31 -17.34 4.28 -9.71
N ASN A 32 -16.94 5.54 -9.46
CA ASN A 32 -17.84 6.62 -9.03
C ASN A 32 -18.77 6.20 -7.87
N ALA A 33 -18.27 5.35 -6.98
CA ALA A 33 -19.00 4.81 -5.85
C ALA A 33 -18.61 5.59 -4.58
N PRO A 34 -19.39 6.62 -4.17
CA PRO A 34 -19.06 7.46 -3.02
C PRO A 34 -19.02 6.67 -1.70
N GLU A 35 -19.71 5.53 -1.64
CA GLU A 35 -19.69 4.57 -0.53
C GLU A 35 -18.29 3.96 -0.27
N MET A 36 -17.40 3.96 -1.27
CA MET A 36 -16.03 3.44 -1.19
C MET A 36 -14.98 4.56 -1.16
N SER A 37 -15.38 5.82 -0.92
CA SER A 37 -14.47 6.96 -0.87
C SER A 37 -13.35 6.82 0.17
N ASP A 38 -13.58 6.05 1.24
CA ASP A 38 -12.65 5.77 2.33
C ASP A 38 -11.89 4.43 2.20
N MET A 39 -11.94 3.77 1.03
CA MET A 39 -11.38 2.43 0.81
C MET A 39 -9.91 2.29 1.26
N GLY A 40 -9.06 3.27 0.94
CA GLY A 40 -7.65 3.23 1.38
C GLY A 40 -7.49 3.24 2.91
N ALA A 41 -8.34 3.97 3.64
CA ALA A 41 -8.28 4.03 5.10
C ALA A 41 -8.77 2.71 5.72
N ARG A 42 -9.81 2.10 5.11
CA ARG A 42 -10.30 0.77 5.48
C ARG A 42 -9.25 -0.30 5.24
N LEU A 43 -8.54 -0.23 4.11
CA LEU A 43 -7.44 -1.15 3.78
C LEU A 43 -6.32 -1.04 4.82
N GLY A 44 -5.87 0.17 5.17
CA GLY A 44 -4.84 0.37 6.19
C GLY A 44 -5.24 -0.19 7.57
N ARG A 45 -6.50 0.02 7.99
CA ARG A 45 -7.04 -0.56 9.24
C ARG A 45 -7.11 -2.08 9.20
N ALA A 46 -7.54 -2.66 8.08
CA ALA A 46 -7.61 -4.11 7.91
C ALA A 46 -6.22 -4.75 7.97
N LEU A 47 -5.23 -4.16 7.28
CA LEU A 47 -3.83 -4.60 7.30
C LEU A 47 -3.26 -4.54 8.72
N THR A 48 -3.49 -3.44 9.45
CA THR A 48 -3.05 -3.29 10.84
C THR A 48 -3.68 -4.34 11.75
N THR A 49 -4.99 -4.56 11.62
CA THR A 49 -5.73 -5.55 12.42
C THR A 49 -5.23 -6.97 12.16
N LEU A 50 -4.98 -7.31 10.89
CA LEU A 50 -4.44 -8.61 10.50
C LEU A 50 -3.03 -8.82 11.08
N HIS A 51 -2.19 -7.79 11.00
CA HIS A 51 -0.81 -7.84 11.52
C HIS A 51 -0.78 -8.02 13.04
N VAL A 52 -1.66 -7.33 13.77
CA VAL A 52 -1.81 -7.48 15.23
C VAL A 52 -2.28 -8.88 15.58
N LYS A 53 -3.29 -9.42 14.89
CA LYS A 53 -3.80 -10.79 15.11
C LYS A 53 -2.74 -11.85 14.84
N ASN A 54 -1.89 -11.62 13.84
CA ASN A 54 -0.80 -12.52 13.50
C ASN A 54 0.45 -12.33 14.36
N LEU A 55 0.43 -11.45 15.38
CA LEU A 55 1.59 -11.12 16.23
C LEU A 55 2.86 -10.86 15.41
N SER A 56 2.69 -10.23 14.25
CA SER A 56 3.77 -10.09 13.27
C SER A 56 4.78 -9.03 13.72
N THR A 57 6.05 -9.24 13.39
CA THR A 57 7.15 -8.36 13.77
C THR A 57 7.00 -6.99 13.10
N VAL A 58 6.98 -5.92 13.90
CA VAL A 58 6.83 -4.53 13.42
C VAL A 58 8.15 -3.96 12.91
N TRP A 59 9.27 -4.42 13.45
CA TRP A 59 10.61 -3.93 13.13
C TRP A 59 11.43 -5.06 12.55
N VAL A 60 11.63 -5.04 11.24
CA VAL A 60 12.45 -6.01 10.51
C VAL A 60 13.56 -5.25 9.81
N ASP A 61 14.78 -5.77 9.89
CA ASP A 61 15.92 -5.18 9.17
C ASP A 61 15.65 -5.19 7.65
N TRP A 62 15.94 -4.07 7.00
CA TRP A 62 15.69 -3.87 5.57
C TRP A 62 16.35 -4.95 4.70
N LEU A 63 17.56 -5.41 5.04
CA LEU A 63 18.31 -6.42 4.28
C LEU A 63 17.73 -7.82 4.52
N TYR A 64 17.33 -8.11 5.76
CA TYR A 64 16.67 -9.37 6.10
C TYR A 64 15.30 -9.49 5.43
N SER A 65 14.51 -8.40 5.44
CA SER A 65 13.21 -8.33 4.78
C SER A 65 13.35 -8.41 3.26
N ALA A 66 14.37 -7.77 2.67
CA ALA A 66 14.66 -7.85 1.24
C ALA A 66 14.92 -9.30 0.79
N TYR A 67 15.59 -10.10 1.63
CA TYR A 67 16.00 -11.46 1.28
C TYR A 67 14.95 -12.53 1.62
N HIS A 68 14.32 -12.48 2.82
CA HIS A 68 13.44 -13.55 3.31
C HIS A 68 11.94 -13.24 3.19
N HIS A 69 11.52 -11.99 2.97
CA HIS A 69 10.10 -11.63 2.92
C HIS A 69 9.66 -11.29 1.50
N SER A 70 8.73 -12.06 0.96
CA SER A 70 8.09 -11.82 -0.34
C SER A 70 7.17 -10.59 -0.33
N HIS A 71 6.88 -10.03 0.84
CA HIS A 71 6.06 -8.84 1.02
C HIS A 71 6.87 -7.67 1.60
N PRO A 72 6.58 -6.42 1.20
CA PRO A 72 7.14 -5.26 1.86
C PRO A 72 6.60 -5.16 3.29
N THR A 73 7.32 -4.46 4.16
CA THR A 73 6.91 -4.32 5.56
C THR A 73 5.57 -3.61 5.67
N LEU A 74 4.79 -3.91 6.72
CA LEU A 74 3.50 -3.25 6.96
C LEU A 74 3.64 -1.73 6.95
N THR A 75 4.69 -1.21 7.59
CA THR A 75 4.98 0.23 7.68
C THR A 75 5.21 0.86 6.31
N GLU A 76 5.89 0.17 5.39
CA GLU A 76 6.11 0.68 4.02
C GLU A 76 4.80 0.74 3.24
N ARG A 77 3.93 -0.27 3.37
CA ARG A 77 2.61 -0.30 2.71
C ARG A 77 1.68 0.78 3.24
N LEU A 78 1.59 0.91 4.57
CA LEU A 78 0.77 1.96 5.21
C LEU A 78 1.24 3.35 4.78
N ARG A 79 2.54 3.59 4.74
CA ARG A 79 3.13 4.85 4.27
C ARG A 79 2.78 5.15 2.82
N ALA A 80 2.84 4.14 1.94
CA ALA A 80 2.47 4.30 0.53
C ALA A 80 0.99 4.68 0.40
N ILE A 81 0.09 3.97 1.09
CA ILE A 81 -1.36 4.25 1.09
C ILE A 81 -1.63 5.69 1.59
N GLU A 82 -1.02 6.11 2.70
CA GLU A 82 -1.17 7.45 3.26
C GLU A 82 -0.65 8.55 2.32
N ALA A 83 0.50 8.31 1.67
CA ALA A 83 1.05 9.23 0.68
C ALA A 83 0.10 9.41 -0.52
N TYR A 84 -0.48 8.32 -1.03
CA TYR A 84 -1.47 8.37 -2.11
C TYR A 84 -2.74 9.14 -1.71
N GLN A 85 -3.25 8.91 -0.50
CA GLN A 85 -4.41 9.66 0.01
C GLN A 85 -4.12 11.15 0.14
N THR A 86 -2.94 11.51 0.64
CA THR A 86 -2.52 12.92 0.76
C THR A 86 -2.43 13.61 -0.59
N VAL A 87 -1.89 12.92 -1.61
CA VAL A 87 -1.83 13.43 -2.98
C VAL A 87 -3.25 13.62 -3.55
N LYS A 88 -4.16 12.66 -3.33
CA LYS A 88 -5.56 12.75 -3.78
C LYS A 88 -6.27 13.97 -3.21
N VAL A 89 -6.12 14.24 -1.91
CA VAL A 89 -6.70 15.41 -1.24
C VAL A 89 -6.13 16.71 -1.83
N LYS A 90 -4.80 16.83 -1.95
CA LYS A 90 -4.16 18.01 -2.54
C LYS A 90 -4.61 18.29 -3.98
N SER A 91 -4.80 17.24 -4.78
CA SER A 91 -5.29 17.36 -6.15
C SER A 91 -6.73 17.86 -6.20
N ALA A 92 -7.60 17.38 -5.29
CA ALA A 92 -8.97 17.88 -5.17
C ALA A 92 -9.01 19.37 -4.77
N ASP A 93 -8.18 19.78 -3.81
CA ASP A 93 -8.06 21.18 -3.37
C ASP A 93 -7.55 22.09 -4.50
N ALA A 94 -6.61 21.60 -5.32
CA ALA A 94 -6.06 22.36 -6.45
C ALA A 94 -7.08 22.56 -7.59
N VAL A 95 -7.99 21.60 -7.80
CA VAL A 95 -9.08 21.72 -8.76
C VAL A 95 -10.07 22.79 -8.29
N SER A 96 -10.50 22.73 -7.02
CA SER A 96 -11.45 23.70 -6.47
C SER A 96 -10.93 25.15 -6.49
N LYS A 97 -9.62 25.36 -6.32
CA LYS A 97 -8.97 26.68 -6.44
C LYS A 97 -8.87 27.22 -7.88
N LYS A 98 -8.98 26.37 -8.91
CA LYS A 98 -8.97 26.80 -10.32
C LYS A 98 -10.37 27.18 -10.84
N GLU A 99 -11.41 26.75 -10.14
CA GLU A 99 -12.81 27.04 -10.49
C GLU A 99 -13.33 28.34 -9.82
N LEU A 100 -12.47 29.03 -9.06
CA LEU A 100 -12.74 30.29 -8.35
C LEU A 100 -11.89 31.42 -8.95
#